data_AF-A0A7W1SX53-F1
#
_entry.id   AF-A0A7W1SX53-F1
#
_cell.length_a   1.000
_cell.length_b   1.000
_cell.length_c   1.000
_cell.angle_alpha   90.00
_cell.angle_beta   90.00
_cell.angle_gamma   90.00
#
_symmetry.space_group_name_H-M   'P 1'
#
loop_
_entity.id
_entity.type
_entity.pdbx_description
1 polymer ?
#
loop_
_entity_poly.entity_id
_entity_poly.type
_entity_poly.pdbx_seq_one_letter_code
_entity_poly.pdbx_strand_id
1 'polypeptide(L)'
;MITIVSGIPRSGTSMMMQMLAAGGMPVLTDHVRTSNPDTPRGYLEWEGAKRLPREPHLIAEAEGKCVKIVSQLLFALNTGHEYQVIFMNRDLGEVVSSQNAVTERLGTTLKGLSNEMLLRGLRSHLGQVKALLHGRAGLRLIDVHYQAVLATRTSPSTKFAIFSGRILNRRQCCEQSIRISTTIAPCRRARHANPIQVSGQPLEGRVPVFY
;
A
#
# COMPACT_ATOMS: atom_id res chain seq x y z
N MET A 1 -18.98 8.63 5.58
CA MET A 1 -17.82 8.48 4.69
C MET A 1 -16.71 7.66 5.34
N ILE A 2 -16.20 6.67 4.62
CA ILE A 2 -15.07 5.79 5.01
C ILE A 2 -13.84 6.17 4.18
N THR A 3 -12.70 6.44 4.83
CA THR A 3 -11.43 6.67 4.12
C THR A 3 -10.64 5.36 4.06
N ILE A 4 -10.18 4.99 2.87
CA ILE A 4 -9.42 3.77 2.65
C ILE A 4 -8.05 4.14 2.08
N VAL A 5 -6.98 3.73 2.75
CA VAL A 5 -5.64 3.72 2.15
C VAL A 5 -5.43 2.36 1.50
N SER A 6 -5.21 2.38 0.19
CA SER A 6 -4.96 1.18 -0.59
C SER A 6 -3.81 1.35 -1.57
N GLY A 7 -3.39 0.24 -2.15
CA GLY A 7 -2.26 0.15 -3.07
C GLY A 7 -1.79 -1.29 -3.13
N ILE A 8 -0.99 -1.60 -4.16
CA ILE A 8 -0.29 -2.88 -4.21
C ILE A 8 0.69 -3.00 -3.03
N PRO A 9 1.04 -4.23 -2.59
CA PRO A 9 2.10 -4.41 -1.61
C PRO A 9 3.35 -3.60 -1.96
N ARG A 10 4.01 -3.02 -0.96
CA ARG A 10 5.22 -2.19 -1.10
C ARG A 10 5.06 -0.82 -1.78
N SER A 11 3.83 -0.37 -2.05
CA SER A 11 3.53 0.97 -2.61
C SER A 11 3.60 2.14 -1.61
N GLY A 12 3.81 1.86 -0.31
CA GLY A 12 3.88 2.90 0.73
C GLY A 12 2.58 3.17 1.47
N THR A 13 1.62 2.24 1.46
CA THR A 13 0.36 2.35 2.22
C THR A 13 0.57 2.51 3.73
N SER A 14 1.53 1.80 4.32
CA SER A 14 1.86 1.97 5.75
C SER A 14 2.40 3.37 6.06
N MET A 15 3.20 3.95 5.17
CA MET A 15 3.70 5.33 5.31
C MET A 15 2.54 6.32 5.27
N MET A 16 1.62 6.15 4.33
CA MET A 16 0.43 7.00 4.22
C MET A 16 -0.45 6.91 5.48
N MET A 17 -0.71 5.70 5.99
CA MET A 17 -1.47 5.51 7.23
C MET A 17 -0.84 6.25 8.40
N GLN A 18 0.49 6.18 8.56
CA GLN A 18 1.21 6.88 9.62
C GLN A 18 1.12 8.40 9.47
N MET A 19 1.22 8.93 8.25
CA MET A 19 1.09 10.37 8.00
C MET A 19 -0.31 10.87 8.36
N LEU A 20 -1.36 10.13 7.97
CA LEU A 20 -2.74 10.51 8.29
C LEU A 20 -3.01 10.46 9.80
N ALA A 21 -2.56 9.40 10.47
CA ALA A 21 -2.66 9.30 11.93
C ALA A 21 -1.93 10.45 12.63
N ALA A 22 -0.69 10.77 12.20
CA ALA A 22 0.06 11.91 12.72
C ALA A 22 -0.65 13.24 12.44
N GLY A 23 -1.38 13.36 11.33
CA GLY A 23 -2.20 14.52 10.99
C GLY A 23 -3.50 14.65 11.79
N GLY A 24 -3.80 13.72 12.69
CA GLY A 24 -5.00 13.71 13.53
C GLY A 24 -6.19 12.95 12.92
N MET A 25 -6.01 12.20 11.83
CA MET A 25 -7.07 11.36 11.28
C MET A 25 -7.30 10.14 12.18
N PRO A 26 -8.53 9.87 12.65
CA PRO A 26 -8.85 8.62 13.32
C PRO A 26 -8.55 7.43 12.40
N VAL A 27 -7.78 6.45 12.87
CA VAL A 27 -7.44 5.25 12.11
C VAL A 27 -8.09 4.02 12.74
N LEU A 28 -8.60 3.12 11.90
CA LEU A 28 -9.02 1.78 12.32
C LEU A 28 -7.82 0.84 12.21
N THR A 29 -7.44 0.28 13.36
CA THR A 29 -6.41 -0.74 13.49
C THR A 29 -6.73 -1.60 14.72
N ASP A 30 -6.29 -2.85 14.71
CA ASP A 30 -6.48 -3.79 15.82
C ASP A 30 -5.33 -3.77 16.85
N HIS A 31 -4.25 -3.03 16.56
CA HIS A 31 -3.02 -2.97 17.36
C HIS A 31 -2.40 -4.35 17.68
N VAL A 32 -2.77 -5.41 16.97
CA VAL A 32 -2.38 -6.80 17.29
C VAL A 32 -0.89 -7.02 17.06
N ARG A 33 -0.31 -6.37 16.05
CA ARG A 33 1.13 -6.48 15.75
C ARG A 33 1.88 -5.29 16.37
N THR A 34 2.69 -5.58 17.38
CA THR A 34 3.62 -4.62 17.98
C THR A 34 4.75 -4.25 17.03
N SER A 35 5.38 -3.10 17.26
CA SER A 35 6.57 -2.65 16.52
C SER A 35 7.67 -3.72 16.50
N ASN A 36 8.34 -3.89 15.36
CA ASN A 36 9.54 -4.71 15.23
C ASN A 36 10.66 -3.89 14.57
N PRO A 37 11.91 -4.38 14.52
CA PRO A 37 13.03 -3.61 13.92
C PRO A 37 12.79 -3.15 12.48
N ASP A 38 11.93 -3.86 11.74
CA ASP A 38 11.60 -3.55 10.35
C ASP A 38 10.47 -2.52 10.18
N THR A 39 9.60 -2.45 11.18
CA THR A 39 8.45 -1.55 11.27
C THR A 39 8.41 -0.96 12.69
N PRO A 40 9.40 -0.13 13.07
CA PRO A 40 9.59 0.34 14.44
C PRO A 40 8.44 1.22 14.95
N ARG A 41 7.49 1.58 14.09
CA ARG A 41 6.33 2.42 14.42
C ARG A 41 5.02 1.64 14.52
N GLY A 42 5.10 0.32 14.57
CA GLY A 42 3.94 -0.57 14.67
C GLY A 42 3.19 -0.72 13.34
N TYR A 43 2.28 -1.69 13.33
CA TYR A 43 1.43 -1.96 12.19
C TYR A 43 0.08 -1.27 12.41
N LEU A 44 -0.35 -0.49 11.42
CA LEU A 44 -1.70 0.09 11.37
C LEU A 44 -2.61 -0.81 10.53
N GLU A 45 -2.55 -2.10 10.81
CA GLU A 45 -3.34 -3.12 10.14
C GLU A 45 -4.61 -3.42 10.94
N TRP A 46 -5.63 -3.89 10.23
CA TRP A 46 -6.88 -4.35 10.79
C TRP A 46 -7.16 -5.71 10.17
N GLU A 47 -6.96 -6.77 10.95
CA GLU A 47 -7.11 -8.16 10.53
C GLU A 47 -8.54 -8.45 10.03
N GLY A 48 -9.54 -7.71 10.54
CA GLY A 48 -10.92 -7.75 10.04
C GLY A 48 -11.05 -7.50 8.54
N ALA A 49 -10.10 -6.78 7.92
CA ALA A 49 -10.08 -6.57 6.47
C ALA A 49 -10.07 -7.89 5.69
N LYS A 50 -9.38 -8.93 6.18
CA LYS A 50 -9.28 -10.24 5.52
C LYS A 50 -10.62 -10.97 5.43
N ARG A 51 -11.59 -10.60 6.29
CA ARG A 51 -12.94 -11.18 6.32
C ARG A 51 -13.90 -10.47 5.38
N LEU A 52 -13.57 -9.29 4.85
CA LEU A 52 -14.44 -8.52 3.95
C LEU A 52 -15.01 -9.31 2.76
N PRO A 53 -14.27 -10.23 2.09
CA PRO A 53 -14.86 -11.03 1.01
C PRO A 53 -16.04 -11.91 1.43
N ARG A 54 -16.10 -12.31 2.71
CA ARG A 54 -17.18 -13.13 3.29
C ARG A 54 -18.18 -12.29 4.07
N GLU A 55 -17.70 -11.22 4.70
CA GLU A 55 -18.43 -10.39 5.64
C GLU A 55 -18.20 -8.90 5.31
N PRO A 56 -18.74 -8.42 4.18
CA PRO A 56 -18.44 -7.07 3.69
C PRO A 56 -19.01 -5.98 4.60
N HIS A 57 -20.02 -6.29 5.41
CA HIS A 57 -20.62 -5.37 6.38
C HIS A 57 -19.64 -4.91 7.47
N LEU A 58 -18.56 -5.66 7.73
CA LEU A 58 -17.51 -5.27 8.69
C LEU A 58 -16.85 -3.93 8.33
N ILE A 59 -16.93 -3.50 7.06
CA ILE A 59 -16.40 -2.21 6.63
C ILE A 59 -17.03 -1.03 7.38
N ALA A 60 -18.25 -1.20 7.92
CA ALA A 60 -18.93 -0.18 8.70
C ALA A 60 -18.18 0.23 9.98
N GLU A 61 -17.30 -0.61 10.52
CA GLU A 61 -16.44 -0.26 11.67
C GLU A 61 -15.46 0.90 11.37
N ALA A 62 -15.19 1.11 10.07
CA ALA A 62 -14.32 2.17 9.56
C ALA A 62 -15.06 3.49 9.29
N GLU A 63 -16.36 3.58 9.60
CA GLU A 63 -17.14 4.80 9.43
C GLU A 63 -16.50 5.98 10.17
N GLY A 64 -16.27 7.08 9.45
CA GLY A 64 -15.59 8.28 9.98
C GLY A 64 -14.09 8.13 10.26
N LYS A 65 -13.49 6.98 9.93
CA LYS A 65 -12.07 6.64 10.15
C LYS A 65 -11.34 6.35 8.83
N CYS A 66 -10.02 6.23 8.94
CA CYS A 66 -9.15 5.73 7.89
C CYS A 66 -8.74 4.29 8.15
N VAL A 67 -8.90 3.39 7.17
CA VAL A 67 -8.52 1.98 7.26
C VAL A 67 -7.58 1.59 6.12
N LYS A 68 -6.60 0.73 6.41
CA LYS A 68 -5.71 0.15 5.39
C LYS A 68 -6.35 -1.12 4.81
N ILE A 69 -6.59 -1.13 3.49
CA ILE A 69 -7.12 -2.30 2.78
C ILE A 69 -6.21 -2.58 1.59
N VAL A 70 -5.69 -3.80 1.48
CA VAL A 70 -4.85 -4.18 0.32
C VAL A 70 -5.69 -4.18 -0.96
N SER A 71 -5.07 -3.88 -2.10
CA SER A 71 -5.79 -3.62 -3.34
C SER A 71 -6.69 -4.77 -3.82
N GLN A 72 -6.36 -6.03 -3.50
CA GLN A 72 -7.19 -7.20 -3.80
C GLN A 72 -8.51 -7.23 -3.01
N LEU A 73 -8.55 -6.65 -1.82
CA LEU A 73 -9.76 -6.66 -0.99
C LEU A 73 -10.73 -5.51 -1.33
N LEU A 74 -10.33 -4.60 -2.22
CA LEU A 74 -11.23 -3.54 -2.70
C LEU A 74 -12.41 -4.08 -3.50
N PHE A 75 -12.27 -5.25 -4.13
CA PHE A 75 -13.36 -5.93 -4.83
C PHE A 75 -14.48 -6.39 -3.89
N ALA A 76 -14.19 -6.55 -2.60
CA ALA A 76 -15.15 -7.00 -1.59
C ALA A 76 -15.95 -5.87 -0.95
N LEU A 77 -15.67 -4.60 -1.28
CA LEU A 77 -16.44 -3.49 -0.72
C LEU A 77 -17.91 -3.59 -1.17
N ASN A 78 -18.86 -3.43 -0.24
CA ASN A 78 -20.29 -3.38 -0.55
C ASN A 78 -20.75 -1.97 -0.94
N THR A 79 -21.94 -1.90 -1.54
CA THR A 79 -22.65 -0.62 -1.74
C THR A 79 -23.27 -0.16 -0.41
N GLY A 80 -23.66 1.11 -0.32
CA GLY A 80 -24.30 1.67 0.88
C GLY A 80 -23.40 2.57 1.74
N HIS A 81 -22.12 2.70 1.40
CA HIS A 81 -21.20 3.66 2.02
C HIS A 81 -20.57 4.58 0.97
N GLU A 82 -20.28 5.81 1.38
CA GLU A 82 -19.41 6.71 0.63
C GLU A 82 -17.95 6.38 0.93
N TYR A 83 -17.19 6.06 -0.10
CA TYR A 83 -15.78 5.72 0.01
C TYR A 83 -14.89 6.85 -0.51
N GLN A 84 -13.83 7.14 0.22
CA GLN A 84 -12.70 7.93 -0.27
C GLN A 84 -11.46 7.04 -0.28
N VAL A 85 -11.00 6.65 -1.47
CA VAL A 85 -9.84 5.76 -1.63
C VAL A 85 -8.59 6.58 -1.95
N ILE A 86 -7.62 6.52 -1.05
CA ILE A 86 -6.25 6.99 -1.28
C ILE A 86 -5.48 5.83 -1.89
N PHE A 87 -5.23 5.89 -3.19
CA PHE A 87 -4.53 4.84 -3.89
C PHE A 87 -3.05 5.20 -4.06
N MET A 88 -2.20 4.44 -3.40
CA MET A 88 -0.75 4.58 -3.44
C MET A 88 -0.19 3.89 -4.68
N ASN A 89 0.46 4.67 -5.54
CA ASN A 89 1.19 4.20 -6.71
C ASN A 89 2.69 4.28 -6.47
N ARG A 90 3.40 3.26 -6.92
CA ARG A 90 4.86 3.24 -6.96
C ARG A 90 5.28 2.52 -8.24
N ASP A 91 6.43 2.90 -8.77
CA ASP A 91 7.03 2.19 -9.90
C ASP A 91 7.07 0.69 -9.62
N LEU A 92 6.58 -0.10 -10.59
CA LEU A 92 6.45 -1.55 -10.40
C LEU A 92 7.81 -2.24 -10.34
N GLY A 93 8.83 -1.71 -11.04
CA GLY A 93 10.20 -2.20 -10.95
C GLY A 93 10.74 -2.04 -9.52
N GLU A 94 10.54 -0.86 -8.91
CA GLU A 94 10.89 -0.64 -7.50
C GLU A 94 10.11 -1.54 -6.53
N VAL A 95 8.83 -1.82 -6.80
CA VAL A 95 8.01 -2.73 -5.99
C VAL A 95 8.59 -4.15 -6.03
N VAL A 96 8.93 -4.65 -7.22
CA VAL A 96 9.57 -5.97 -7.37
C VAL A 96 10.92 -6.01 -6.65
N SER A 97 11.77 -5.00 -6.84
CA SER A 97 13.06 -4.94 -6.14
C SER A 97 12.90 -4.92 -4.62
N SER A 98 11.92 -4.15 -4.11
CA SER A 98 11.64 -4.14 -2.67
C SER A 98 11.07 -5.46 -2.16
N GLN A 99 10.28 -6.18 -2.97
CA GLN A 99 9.74 -7.48 -2.61
C GLN A 99 10.87 -8.50 -2.50
N ASN A 100 11.78 -8.54 -3.48
CA ASN A 100 12.92 -9.46 -3.49
C ASN A 100 13.83 -9.26 -2.27
N ALA A 101 14.15 -8.01 -1.91
CA ALA A 101 14.96 -7.71 -0.73
C ALA A 101 14.33 -8.21 0.59
N VAL A 102 13.00 -8.17 0.71
CA VAL A 102 12.29 -8.70 1.89
C VAL A 102 12.31 -10.23 1.89
N THR A 103 12.05 -10.84 0.75
CA THR A 103 12.04 -12.30 0.56
C THR A 103 13.41 -12.92 0.83
N GLU A 104 14.49 -12.31 0.34
CA GLU A 104 15.89 -12.73 0.60
C GLU A 104 16.20 -12.68 2.10
N ARG A 105 15.78 -11.61 2.77
CA ARG A 105 16.01 -11.42 4.20
C ARG A 105 15.20 -12.38 5.08
N LEU A 106 13.99 -12.75 4.68
CA LEU A 106 13.14 -13.69 5.41
C LEU A 106 13.46 -15.17 5.11
N GLY A 107 14.42 -15.44 4.22
CA GLY A 107 14.76 -16.80 3.79
C GLY A 107 13.64 -17.52 3.03
N THR A 108 12.58 -16.81 2.67
CA THR A 108 11.40 -17.33 2.00
C THR A 108 11.50 -17.13 0.49
N THR A 109 12.62 -17.51 -0.14
CA THR A 109 12.80 -17.38 -1.60
C THR A 109 11.57 -17.89 -2.32
N LEU A 110 10.87 -16.99 -3.02
CA LEU A 110 9.78 -17.34 -3.91
C LEU A 110 10.37 -18.17 -5.05
N LYS A 111 10.50 -19.48 -4.82
CA LYS A 111 10.99 -20.42 -5.82
C LYS A 111 10.00 -20.41 -6.99
N GLY A 112 10.44 -19.87 -8.14
CA GLY A 112 9.83 -20.16 -9.43
C GLY A 112 9.13 -19.00 -10.16
N LEU A 113 9.05 -17.78 -9.62
CA LEU A 113 8.49 -16.64 -10.35
C LEU A 113 9.60 -15.71 -10.86
N SER A 114 9.71 -15.58 -12.19
CA SER A 114 10.59 -14.57 -12.77
C SER A 114 10.09 -13.15 -12.45
N ASN A 115 11.02 -12.20 -12.32
CA ASN A 115 10.67 -10.79 -12.14
C ASN A 115 9.71 -10.29 -13.23
N GLU A 116 9.83 -10.80 -14.45
CA GLU A 116 8.95 -10.46 -15.58
C GLU A 116 7.52 -10.96 -15.38
N MET A 117 7.35 -12.21 -14.91
CA MET A 117 6.02 -12.75 -14.59
C MET A 117 5.38 -11.98 -13.44
N LEU A 118 6.16 -11.65 -12.41
CA LEU A 118 5.67 -10.86 -11.28
C LEU A 118 5.26 -9.45 -11.71
N LEU A 119 6.07 -8.78 -12.53
CA LEU A 119 5.74 -7.48 -13.13
C LEU A 119 4.45 -7.55 -13.96
N ARG A 120 4.29 -8.57 -14.79
CA ARG A 120 3.09 -8.76 -15.62
C ARG A 120 1.84 -8.96 -14.74
N GLY A 121 1.94 -9.81 -13.72
CA GLY A 121 0.86 -10.04 -12.76
C GLY A 121 0.45 -8.77 -12.02
N LEU A 122 1.42 -8.01 -11.51
CA LEU A 122 1.17 -6.73 -10.85
C LEU A 122 0.54 -5.70 -11.79
N ARG A 123 1.00 -5.60 -13.05
CA ARG A 123 0.39 -4.71 -14.07
C ARG A 123 -1.07 -5.07 -14.34
N SER A 124 -1.35 -6.35 -14.56
CA SER A 124 -2.71 -6.83 -14.81
C SER A 124 -3.62 -6.54 -13.62
N HIS A 125 -3.18 -6.90 -12.41
CA HIS A 125 -3.92 -6.63 -11.18
C HIS A 125 -4.19 -5.15 -10.96
N LEU A 126 -3.18 -4.29 -11.16
CA LEU A 126 -3.34 -2.85 -11.04
C LEU A 126 -4.37 -2.32 -12.04
N GLY A 127 -4.36 -2.80 -13.29
CA GLY A 127 -5.37 -2.45 -14.29
C GLY A 127 -6.79 -2.81 -13.86
N GLN A 128 -6.99 -4.01 -13.31
CA GLN A 128 -8.30 -4.46 -12.81
C GLN A 128 -8.78 -3.61 -11.63
N VAL A 129 -7.90 -3.33 -10.67
CA VAL A 129 -8.24 -2.48 -9.51
C VAL A 129 -8.57 -1.06 -9.94
N LYS A 130 -7.83 -0.49 -10.90
CA LYS A 130 -8.12 0.85 -11.42
C LYS A 130 -9.45 0.92 -12.15
N ALA A 131 -9.76 -0.08 -12.97
CA ALA A 131 -11.05 -0.18 -13.63
C ALA A 131 -12.20 -0.25 -12.62
N LEU A 132 -12.06 -1.07 -11.57
CA LEU A 132 -13.03 -1.16 -10.46
C LEU A 132 -13.25 0.22 -9.80
N LEU A 133 -12.17 0.91 -9.46
CA LEU A 133 -12.24 2.19 -8.75
C LEU A 133 -12.86 3.31 -9.59
N HIS A 134 -12.57 3.36 -10.90
CA HIS A 134 -13.12 4.37 -11.79
C HIS A 134 -14.60 4.13 -12.12
N GLY A 135 -15.04 2.86 -12.17
CA GLY A 135 -16.41 2.49 -12.54
C GLY A 135 -17.42 2.52 -11.39
N ARG A 136 -17.00 2.80 -10.15
CA ARG A 136 -17.85 2.64 -8.97
C ARG A 136 -18.47 3.96 -8.48
N ALA A 137 -19.79 4.04 -8.51
CA ALA A 137 -20.53 5.16 -7.93
C ALA A 137 -20.34 5.23 -6.39
N GLY A 138 -20.37 6.44 -5.83
CA GLY A 138 -20.15 6.66 -4.39
C GLY A 138 -18.71 6.48 -3.92
N LEU A 139 -17.75 6.33 -4.85
CA LEU A 139 -16.32 6.24 -4.57
C LEU A 139 -15.58 7.45 -5.14
N ARG A 140 -14.81 8.12 -4.28
CA ARG A 140 -13.87 9.18 -4.66
C ARG A 140 -12.45 8.64 -4.64
N LEU A 141 -11.79 8.61 -5.79
CA LEU A 141 -10.40 8.18 -5.90
C LEU A 141 -9.44 9.36 -5.76
N ILE A 142 -8.39 9.18 -4.95
CA ILE A 142 -7.25 10.09 -4.84
C ILE A 142 -5.98 9.30 -5.14
N ASP A 143 -5.38 9.63 -6.27
CA ASP A 143 -4.14 9.02 -6.73
C ASP A 143 -2.91 9.71 -6.13
N VAL A 144 -2.08 8.94 -5.42
CA VAL A 144 -0.87 9.44 -4.76
C VAL A 144 0.34 8.64 -5.21
N HIS A 145 1.34 9.34 -5.74
CA HIS A 145 2.62 8.71 -6.11
C HIS A 145 3.58 8.72 -4.92
N TYR A 146 4.14 7.55 -4.59
CA TYR A 146 5.10 7.34 -3.52
C TYR A 146 6.27 8.33 -3.59
N GLN A 147 6.86 8.50 -4.78
CA GLN A 147 7.98 9.42 -5.00
C GLN A 147 7.62 10.88 -4.69
N ALA A 148 6.38 11.30 -4.96
CA ALA A 148 5.91 12.66 -4.64
C ALA A 148 5.77 12.88 -3.12
N VAL A 149 5.42 11.83 -2.37
CA VAL A 149 5.37 11.85 -0.90
C VAL A 149 6.77 11.93 -0.29
N LEU A 150 7.77 11.32 -0.94
CA LEU A 150 9.17 11.43 -0.50
C LEU A 150 9.80 12.78 -0.88
N ALA A 151 9.45 13.32 -2.05
CA ALA A 151 9.98 14.58 -2.56
C ALA A 151 9.54 15.81 -1.77
N THR A 152 8.51 15.70 -0.91
CA THR A 152 8.04 16.78 -0.02
C THR A 152 9.01 17.13 1.12
N ARG A 153 10.24 16.62 1.10
CA ARG A 153 11.35 16.94 2.01
C ARG A 153 11.74 18.42 2.07
N THR A 154 11.48 19.21 1.03
CA THR A 154 12.05 20.57 0.89
C THR A 154 11.03 21.70 0.75
N SER A 155 9.73 21.40 0.60
CA SER A 155 8.68 22.42 0.65
C SER A 155 7.39 21.87 1.27
N PRO A 156 6.73 22.58 2.21
CA PRO A 156 5.42 22.19 2.75
C PRO A 156 4.26 22.21 1.73
N SER A 157 4.53 22.39 0.43
CA SER A 157 3.55 22.96 -0.49
C SER A 157 2.81 21.99 -1.41
N THR A 158 3.03 20.67 -1.37
CA THR A 158 2.38 19.80 -2.38
C THR A 158 1.22 18.99 -1.81
N LYS A 159 0.00 19.50 -2.00
CA LYS A 159 -1.28 18.76 -2.14
C LYS A 159 -1.80 17.90 -0.96
N PHE A 160 -1.13 17.79 0.19
CA PHE A 160 -1.65 17.05 1.37
C PHE A 160 -2.67 17.81 2.22
N ALA A 161 -2.87 19.08 1.90
CA ALA A 161 -3.63 20.08 2.61
C ALA A 161 -5.14 19.84 2.77
N ILE A 162 -5.73 19.03 1.89
CA ILE A 162 -7.19 18.87 1.82
C ILE A 162 -7.48 17.39 1.64
N PHE A 163 -7.29 16.63 2.71
CA PHE A 163 -7.92 15.33 2.83
C PHE A 163 -9.23 15.52 3.59
N SER A 164 -10.34 15.13 2.95
CA SER A 164 -11.59 14.77 3.62
C SER A 164 -12.51 15.90 4.12
N GLY A 165 -12.29 17.17 3.75
CA GLY A 165 -13.08 18.27 4.34
C GLY A 165 -12.89 18.41 5.86
N ARG A 166 -11.82 17.79 6.39
CA ARG A 166 -11.36 17.90 7.78
C ARG A 166 -10.02 18.65 7.79
N ILE A 167 -9.79 19.45 8.82
CA ILE A 167 -8.53 20.16 9.02
C ILE A 167 -7.52 19.15 9.56
N LEU A 168 -6.65 18.62 8.69
CA LEU A 168 -5.48 17.85 9.11
C LEU A 168 -4.34 18.79 9.51
N ASN A 169 -3.56 18.41 10.54
CA ASN A 169 -2.37 19.15 10.93
C ASN A 169 -1.25 18.93 9.90
N ARG A 170 -1.12 19.87 8.96
CA ARG A 170 -0.15 19.79 7.85
C ARG A 170 1.29 19.66 8.32
N ARG A 171 1.66 20.34 9.43
CA ARG A 171 3.02 20.27 9.97
C ARG A 171 3.33 18.84 10.43
N GLN A 172 2.42 18.21 11.16
CA GLN A 172 2.61 16.85 11.66
C GLN A 172 2.65 15.81 10.53
N CYS A 173 1.81 15.95 9.49
CA CYS A 173 1.90 15.09 8.29
C CYS A 173 3.27 15.20 7.61
N CYS A 174 3.77 16.43 7.42
CA CYS A 174 5.07 16.69 6.78
C CYS A 174 6.23 16.18 7.63
N GLU A 175 6.24 16.49 8.93
CA GLU A 175 7.26 15.99 9.88
C GLU A 175 7.30 14.46 9.87
N GLN A 176 6.13 13.81 9.84
CA GLN A 176 6.06 12.35 9.77
C GLN A 176 6.63 11.82 8.44
N SER A 177 6.32 12.44 7.30
CA SER A 177 6.93 12.05 6.01
C SER A 177 8.46 12.16 6.03
N ILE A 178 9.00 13.26 6.58
CA ILE A 178 10.44 13.47 6.72
C ILE A 178 11.05 12.37 7.60
N ARG A 179 10.45 12.11 8.78
CA ARG A 179 10.90 11.05 9.69
C ARG A 179 10.84 9.66 9.06
N ILE A 180 9.82 9.34 8.26
CA ILE A 180 9.73 8.05 7.54
C ILE A 180 10.88 7.95 6.52
N SER A 181 11.08 9.00 5.74
CA SER A 181 12.09 9.03 4.67
C SER A 181 13.53 8.91 5.19
N THR A 182 13.85 9.46 6.36
CA THR A 182 15.20 9.36 6.96
C THR A 182 15.51 7.99 7.54
N THR A 183 14.49 7.18 7.85
CA THR A 183 14.67 5.80 8.35
C THR A 183 14.87 4.80 7.21
N ILE A 184 14.35 5.11 6.02
CA ILE A 184 14.51 4.31 4.80
C ILE A 184 15.76 4.82 4.04
N ALA A 185 16.96 4.50 4.53
CA ALA A 185 18.19 4.80 3.78
C ALA A 185 18.19 4.08 2.41
N PRO A 186 18.66 4.70 1.32
CA PRO A 186 18.67 4.07 0.01
C PRO A 186 19.68 2.91 -0.01
N CYS A 187 19.19 1.70 -0.30
CA CYS A 187 20.05 0.56 -0.60
C CYS A 187 20.85 0.88 -1.87
N ARG A 188 22.18 1.06 -1.73
CA ARG A 188 23.08 1.35 -2.86
C ARG A 188 23.09 0.14 -3.80
N ARG A 189 22.72 0.35 -5.07
CA ARG A 189 22.75 -0.67 -6.14
C ARG A 189 24.15 -1.31 -6.22
N ALA A 190 24.25 -2.60 -5.92
CA ALA A 190 25.41 -3.41 -6.30
C ALA A 190 25.30 -3.75 -7.80
N ARG A 191 26.41 -3.55 -8.52
CA ARG A 191 26.57 -3.82 -9.95
C ARG A 191 27.01 -5.28 -10.18
N HIS A 192 26.51 -5.86 -11.27
CA HIS A 192 26.96 -7.07 -12.00
C HIS A 192 26.86 -8.45 -11.35
N ALA A 193 26.17 -9.39 -12.04
CA ALA A 193 26.71 -10.69 -12.47
C ALA A 193 25.78 -11.40 -13.49
N ASN A 194 26.40 -12.25 -14.31
CA ASN A 194 26.00 -12.91 -15.57
C ASN A 194 24.77 -13.86 -15.55
N PRO A 195 24.21 -14.23 -16.74
CA PRO A 195 23.02 -15.06 -16.87
C PRO A 195 23.34 -16.55 -16.79
N ILE A 196 22.52 -17.31 -16.05
CA ILE A 196 22.49 -18.77 -16.09
C ILE A 196 21.18 -19.19 -16.79
N GLN A 197 21.31 -19.89 -17.91
CA GLN A 197 20.21 -20.59 -18.57
C GLN A 197 19.79 -21.80 -17.75
N VAL A 198 18.50 -21.99 -17.46
CA VAL A 198 17.89 -23.33 -17.36
C VAL A 198 16.43 -23.29 -17.82
N SER A 199 16.11 -24.26 -18.67
CA SER A 199 14.83 -24.65 -19.23
C SER A 199 13.82 -25.15 -18.18
N GLY A 200 12.52 -24.91 -18.39
CA GLY A 200 11.46 -25.52 -17.59
C GLY A 200 10.06 -25.03 -18.00
N GLN A 201 9.17 -25.98 -18.28
CA GLN A 201 7.83 -25.83 -18.87
C GLN A 201 6.80 -25.04 -18.01
N PRO A 202 5.69 -24.55 -18.60
CA PRO A 202 4.80 -23.60 -17.95
C PRO A 202 3.82 -24.29 -16.99
N LEU A 203 3.72 -23.79 -15.77
CA LEU A 203 2.63 -24.13 -14.85
C LEU A 203 1.61 -22.99 -14.81
N GLU A 204 0.37 -23.37 -15.11
CA GLU A 204 -0.80 -22.53 -15.20
C GLU A 204 -1.14 -21.82 -13.89
N GLY A 205 -1.45 -20.53 -14.02
CA GLY A 205 -2.61 -19.90 -13.39
C GLY A 205 -2.79 -20.09 -11.89
N ARG A 206 -1.97 -19.43 -11.07
CA ARG A 206 -2.37 -18.84 -9.77
C ARG A 206 -1.26 -17.90 -9.28
N VAL A 207 -1.55 -16.60 -9.26
CA VAL A 207 -0.68 -15.62 -8.61
C VAL A 207 -0.76 -15.86 -7.09
N PRO A 208 0.38 -16.06 -6.39
CA PRO A 208 0.35 -16.26 -4.95
C PRO A 208 -0.15 -14.99 -4.24
N VAL A 209 -1.09 -15.19 -3.33
CA VAL A 209 -1.67 -14.14 -2.48
C VAL A 209 -0.70 -13.88 -1.31
N PHE A 210 -0.17 -12.66 -1.22
CA PHE A 210 0.72 -12.23 -0.15
C PHE A 210 -0.09 -11.62 1.00
N TYR A 211 -0.09 -12.27 2.16
CA TYR A 211 -0.49 -11.70 3.46
C TYR A 211 0.67 -11.81 4.45
#